data_AF-A0A9D4T3V3-F1
#
_entry.id   AF-A0A9D4T3V3-F1
#
_cell.length_a   1.000
_cell.length_b   1.000
_cell.length_c   1.000
_cell.angle_alpha   90.00
_cell.angle_beta   90.00
_cell.angle_gamma   90.00
#
_symmetry.space_group_name_H-M   'P 1'
#
loop_
_entity.id
_entity.type
_entity.pdbx_description
1 polymer ?
#
loop_
_entity_poly.entity_id
_entity_poly.type
_entity_poly.pdbx_seq_one_letter_code
_entity_poly.pdbx_strand_id
1 'polypeptide(L)'
;MEREAEDLWQLSRFLWDNPELALQEFKAHDTICDFLEGRGFVVRRRYLLETAFWAEFQAPGGTNGPTVAIMAEYDALPEIGHACGHNLIAEAAVGAAIAAMEAMKKSSTARGKLIVIGTPAEECFGGKEMLVQKGAFQDIDVAMMVHPMNQDTLRLNLNASQQATNCAVTITKNAVYKDVVHNVTLSKVYRKHGQNLGRYYPDLYRQP
;
A
#
# COMPACT_ATOMS: atom_id res chain seq x y z
N MET A 1 4.21 14.90 -14.37
CA MET A 1 3.30 14.98 -13.22
C MET A 1 2.03 15.70 -13.61
N GLU A 2 2.08 16.94 -14.15
CA GLU A 2 0.88 17.62 -14.68
C GLU A 2 0.10 16.82 -15.75
N ARG A 3 0.79 16.08 -16.64
CA ARG A 3 0.11 15.24 -17.64
C ARG A 3 -0.69 14.06 -17.06
N GLU A 4 -0.35 13.62 -15.85
CA GLU A 4 -1.04 12.49 -15.20
C GLU A 4 -2.10 12.97 -14.20
N ALA A 5 -2.10 14.26 -13.86
CA ALA A 5 -2.94 14.81 -12.81
C ALA A 5 -4.43 14.71 -13.16
N GLU A 6 -4.80 14.95 -14.42
CA GLU A 6 -6.19 14.82 -14.88
C GLU A 6 -6.65 13.36 -14.82
N ASP A 7 -5.84 12.42 -15.33
CA ASP A 7 -6.20 10.99 -15.34
C ASP A 7 -6.30 10.42 -13.91
N LEU A 8 -5.40 10.83 -13.00
CA LEU A 8 -5.45 10.46 -11.58
C LEU A 8 -6.66 11.07 -10.87
N TRP A 9 -6.97 12.34 -11.16
CA TRP A 9 -8.17 12.99 -10.63
C TRP A 9 -9.44 12.30 -11.12
N GLN A 10 -9.49 11.90 -12.39
CA GLN A 10 -10.62 11.15 -12.96
C GLN A 10 -10.76 9.77 -12.31
N LEU A 11 -9.64 9.06 -12.06
CA LEU A 11 -9.65 7.82 -11.29
C LEU A 11 -10.27 8.05 -9.91
N SER A 12 -9.73 9.00 -9.14
CA SER A 12 -10.21 9.36 -7.79
C SER A 12 -11.69 9.75 -7.80
N ARG A 13 -12.11 10.52 -8.80
CA ARG A 13 -13.49 10.96 -8.97
C ARG A 13 -14.42 9.80 -9.28
N PHE A 14 -14.00 8.85 -10.11
CA PHE A 14 -14.79 7.67 -10.41
C PHE A 14 -15.04 6.83 -9.16
N LEU A 15 -14.01 6.60 -8.33
CA LEU A 15 -14.19 5.92 -7.04
C LEU A 15 -15.15 6.68 -6.14
N TRP A 16 -14.96 8.01 -6.00
CA TRP A 16 -15.85 8.86 -5.21
C TRP A 16 -17.33 8.74 -5.63
N ASP A 17 -17.60 8.73 -6.93
CA ASP A 17 -18.96 8.66 -7.48
C ASP A 17 -19.54 7.23 -7.48
N ASN A 18 -18.72 6.20 -7.23
CA ASN A 18 -19.13 4.79 -7.20
C ASN A 18 -18.69 4.11 -5.90
N PRO A 19 -19.17 4.55 -4.73
CA PRO A 19 -18.77 3.97 -3.45
C PRO A 19 -19.24 2.51 -3.36
N GLU A 20 -18.31 1.62 -3.03
CA GLU A 20 -18.57 0.19 -2.82
C GLU A 20 -18.11 -0.22 -1.42
N LEU A 21 -18.92 -1.06 -0.75
CA LEU A 21 -18.64 -1.48 0.62
C LEU A 21 -17.52 -2.52 0.68
N ALA A 22 -16.99 -2.72 1.88
CA ALA A 22 -15.99 -3.73 2.19
C ALA A 22 -16.33 -5.10 1.57
N LEU A 23 -15.36 -5.70 0.86
CA LEU A 23 -15.45 -6.96 0.10
C LEU A 23 -16.42 -6.96 -1.10
N GLN A 24 -16.92 -5.79 -1.52
CA GLN A 24 -17.79 -5.62 -2.68
C GLN A 24 -17.24 -4.56 -3.66
N GLU A 25 -15.98 -4.19 -3.53
CA GLU A 25 -15.27 -3.13 -4.26
C GLU A 25 -14.90 -3.51 -5.70
N PHE A 26 -15.82 -4.09 -6.46
CA PHE A 26 -15.55 -4.64 -7.79
C PHE A 26 -15.26 -3.57 -8.84
N LYS A 27 -16.04 -2.48 -8.87
CA LYS A 27 -15.80 -1.36 -9.79
C LYS A 27 -14.50 -0.67 -9.44
N ALA A 28 -14.28 -0.34 -8.16
CA ALA A 28 -13.05 0.30 -7.73
C ALA A 28 -11.82 -0.57 -8.06
N HIS A 29 -11.88 -1.87 -7.76
CA HIS A 29 -10.86 -2.84 -8.15
C HIS A 29 -10.59 -2.82 -9.66
N ASP A 30 -11.63 -2.98 -10.49
CA ASP A 30 -11.44 -3.09 -11.94
C ASP A 30 -10.92 -1.81 -12.55
N THR A 31 -11.42 -0.65 -12.12
CA THR A 31 -10.94 0.65 -12.61
C THR A 31 -9.48 0.90 -12.25
N ILE A 32 -9.04 0.58 -11.02
CA ILE A 32 -7.63 0.73 -10.64
C ILE A 32 -6.75 -0.25 -11.44
N CYS A 33 -7.20 -1.48 -11.62
CA CYS A 33 -6.47 -2.48 -12.39
C CYS A 33 -6.32 -2.07 -13.86
N ASP A 34 -7.41 -1.64 -14.51
CA ASP A 34 -7.41 -1.13 -15.88
C ASP A 34 -6.41 0.02 -16.02
N PHE A 35 -6.42 0.95 -15.06
CA PHE A 35 -5.54 2.10 -15.04
C PHE A 35 -4.06 1.69 -14.98
N LEU A 36 -3.70 0.80 -14.06
CA LEU A 36 -2.32 0.34 -13.87
C LEU A 36 -1.82 -0.50 -15.06
N GLU A 37 -2.66 -1.38 -15.61
CA GLU A 37 -2.36 -2.15 -16.83
C GLU A 37 -2.05 -1.21 -18.00
N GLY A 38 -2.87 -0.17 -18.18
CA GLY A 38 -2.66 0.85 -19.20
C GLY A 38 -1.32 1.59 -19.08
N ARG A 39 -0.70 1.60 -17.89
CA ARG A 39 0.60 2.26 -17.64
C ARG A 39 1.80 1.31 -17.63
N GLY A 40 1.57 0.04 -17.95
CA GLY A 40 2.62 -0.96 -18.13
C GLY A 40 2.96 -1.74 -16.86
N PHE A 41 2.08 -1.74 -15.85
CA PHE A 41 2.15 -2.72 -14.77
C PHE A 41 1.59 -4.06 -15.24
N VAL A 42 2.19 -5.15 -14.78
CA VAL A 42 1.61 -6.50 -14.93
C VAL A 42 0.67 -6.73 -13.76
N VAL A 43 -0.63 -6.73 -14.01
CA VAL A 43 -1.65 -6.82 -12.96
C VAL A 43 -2.21 -8.23 -12.85
N ARG A 44 -2.20 -8.76 -11.63
CA ARG A 44 -2.95 -9.94 -11.20
C ARG A 44 -4.18 -9.45 -10.45
N ARG A 45 -5.29 -9.42 -11.17
CA ARG A 45 -6.61 -9.15 -10.61
C ARG A 45 -7.06 -10.27 -9.67
N ARG A 46 -7.96 -9.97 -8.73
CA ARG A 46 -8.59 -10.95 -7.82
C ARG A 46 -7.51 -11.74 -7.05
N TYR A 47 -6.50 -11.03 -6.58
CA TYR A 47 -5.32 -11.62 -5.95
C TYR A 47 -5.61 -11.97 -4.49
N LEU A 48 -5.80 -13.26 -4.19
CA LEU A 48 -6.04 -13.84 -2.86
C LEU A 48 -7.39 -13.46 -2.21
N LEU A 49 -8.00 -12.35 -2.63
CA LEU A 49 -9.38 -11.92 -2.38
C LEU A 49 -10.00 -11.45 -3.71
N GLU A 50 -11.33 -11.55 -3.84
CA GLU A 50 -12.06 -11.20 -5.07
C GLU A 50 -11.91 -9.74 -5.48
N THR A 51 -11.71 -8.85 -4.51
CA THR A 51 -11.56 -7.42 -4.75
C THR A 51 -10.14 -6.93 -4.47
N ALA A 52 -9.17 -7.81 -4.20
CA ALA A 52 -7.76 -7.42 -4.08
C ALA A 52 -7.01 -7.59 -5.40
N PHE A 53 -5.89 -6.88 -5.56
CA PHE A 53 -5.04 -7.01 -6.76
C PHE A 53 -3.54 -6.90 -6.42
N TRP A 54 -2.71 -7.39 -7.34
CA TRP A 54 -1.25 -7.26 -7.31
C TRP A 54 -0.77 -6.71 -8.65
N ALA A 55 -0.27 -5.48 -8.67
CA ALA A 55 0.30 -4.85 -9.86
C ALA A 55 1.81 -4.75 -9.74
N GLU A 56 2.56 -5.39 -10.63
CA GLU A 56 4.02 -5.45 -10.57
C GLU A 56 4.67 -4.66 -11.71
N PHE A 57 5.68 -3.88 -11.37
CA PHE A 57 6.65 -3.32 -12.31
C PHE A 57 8.06 -3.74 -11.92
N GLN A 58 8.84 -4.20 -12.90
CA GLN A 58 10.23 -4.60 -12.71
C GLN A 58 11.17 -3.53 -13.27
N ALA A 59 12.22 -3.20 -12.52
CA ALA A 59 13.21 -2.25 -12.98
C ALA A 59 13.91 -2.76 -14.26
N PRO A 60 14.24 -1.89 -15.24
CA PRO A 60 15.00 -2.31 -16.43
C PRO A 60 16.39 -2.89 -16.10
N GLY A 61 16.98 -2.47 -14.98
CA GLY A 61 18.24 -3.04 -14.47
C GLY A 61 18.11 -4.45 -13.88
N GLY A 62 16.92 -5.06 -13.94
CA GLY A 62 16.64 -6.41 -13.44
C GLY A 62 16.11 -6.44 -12.01
N THR A 63 15.68 -7.62 -11.57
CA THR A 63 14.96 -7.84 -10.31
C THR A 63 15.86 -8.12 -9.10
N ASN A 64 17.18 -8.11 -9.27
CA ASN A 64 18.16 -8.32 -8.20
C ASN A 64 18.30 -7.04 -7.35
N GLY A 65 17.24 -6.71 -6.62
CA GLY A 65 17.10 -5.54 -5.77
C GLY A 65 15.87 -5.67 -4.87
N PRO A 66 15.53 -4.64 -4.08
CA PRO A 66 14.40 -4.73 -3.15
C PRO A 66 13.06 -4.82 -3.88
N THR A 67 12.10 -5.47 -3.25
CA THR A 67 10.69 -5.43 -3.64
C THR A 67 9.95 -4.48 -2.71
N VAL A 68 9.48 -3.36 -3.28
CA VAL A 68 8.78 -2.30 -2.54
C VAL A 68 7.31 -2.31 -2.91
N ALA A 69 6.43 -2.41 -1.92
CA ALA A 69 4.98 -2.33 -2.08
C ALA A 69 4.42 -0.97 -1.66
N ILE A 70 3.53 -0.42 -2.48
CA ILE A 70 2.66 0.71 -2.16
C ILE A 70 1.24 0.16 -2.07
N MET A 71 0.57 0.34 -0.94
CA MET A 71 -0.77 -0.20 -0.73
C MET A 71 -1.83 0.84 -1.10
N ALA A 72 -2.91 0.37 -1.72
CA ALA A 72 -4.08 1.15 -2.11
C ALA A 72 -5.33 0.61 -1.43
N GLU A 73 -6.07 1.47 -0.74
CA GLU A 73 -7.38 1.20 -0.14
C GLU A 73 -8.45 1.91 -0.96
N TYR A 74 -9.65 1.34 -1.02
CA TYR A 74 -10.73 1.83 -1.90
C TYR A 74 -12.12 1.31 -1.51
N ASP A 75 -12.29 0.77 -0.31
CA ASP A 75 -13.63 0.54 0.24
C ASP A 75 -14.25 1.86 0.73
N ALA A 76 -15.57 1.90 0.71
CA ALA A 76 -16.38 3.02 1.17
C ALA A 76 -17.16 2.64 2.43
N LEU A 77 -17.55 3.66 3.20
CA LEU A 77 -18.39 3.51 4.38
C LEU A 77 -19.88 3.51 4.00
N PRO A 78 -20.72 2.75 4.74
CA PRO A 78 -22.17 2.77 4.54
C PRO A 78 -22.73 4.19 4.62
N GLU A 79 -23.61 4.53 3.67
CA GLU A 79 -24.38 5.79 3.60
C GLU A 79 -23.57 7.07 3.34
N ILE A 80 -22.29 7.12 3.73
CA ILE A 80 -21.44 8.32 3.66
C ILE A 80 -20.30 8.22 2.64
N GLY A 81 -20.15 7.07 1.97
CA GLY A 81 -19.20 6.90 0.88
C GLY A 81 -17.75 6.95 1.35
N HIS A 82 -16.86 7.56 0.56
CA HIS A 82 -15.43 7.66 0.88
C HIS A 82 -15.12 8.76 1.90
N ALA A 83 -15.88 8.86 3.00
CA ALA A 83 -15.66 9.85 4.05
C ALA A 83 -14.29 9.71 4.75
N CYS A 84 -13.69 8.52 4.74
CA CYS A 84 -12.33 8.26 5.22
C CYS A 84 -11.24 8.59 4.16
N GLY A 85 -11.64 8.93 2.93
CA GLY A 85 -10.74 9.36 1.87
C GLY A 85 -10.05 8.23 1.11
N HIS A 86 -10.60 7.02 1.10
CA HIS A 86 -9.96 5.88 0.42
C HIS A 86 -9.81 6.08 -1.10
N ASN A 87 -10.69 6.87 -1.74
CA ASN A 87 -10.47 7.31 -3.12
C ASN A 87 -9.14 8.08 -3.29
N LEU A 88 -8.77 8.93 -2.32
CA LEU A 88 -7.52 9.67 -2.31
C LEU A 88 -6.32 8.76 -1.97
N ILE A 89 -6.51 7.75 -1.11
CA ILE A 89 -5.48 6.75 -0.81
C ILE A 89 -5.13 5.97 -2.09
N ALA A 90 -6.15 5.48 -2.81
CA ALA A 90 -5.97 4.81 -4.09
C ALA A 90 -5.27 5.70 -5.12
N GLU A 91 -5.73 6.94 -5.29
CA GLU A 91 -5.13 7.92 -6.19
C GLU A 91 -3.66 8.18 -5.86
N ALA A 92 -3.34 8.43 -4.59
CA ALA A 92 -1.99 8.71 -4.14
C ALA A 92 -1.07 7.50 -4.32
N ALA A 93 -1.57 6.28 -4.03
CA ALA A 93 -0.82 5.05 -4.23
C ALA A 93 -0.47 4.83 -5.71
N VAL A 94 -1.45 4.98 -6.60
CA VAL A 94 -1.26 4.85 -8.06
C VAL A 94 -0.34 5.94 -8.60
N GLY A 95 -0.54 7.19 -8.20
CA GLY A 95 0.31 8.32 -8.60
C GLY A 95 1.76 8.14 -8.16
N ALA A 96 1.98 7.72 -6.91
CA ALA A 96 3.32 7.41 -6.39
C ALA A 96 3.96 6.25 -7.16
N ALA A 97 3.20 5.20 -7.47
CA ALA A 97 3.69 4.06 -8.22
C ALA A 97 4.11 4.43 -9.64
N ILE A 98 3.31 5.24 -10.34
CA ILE A 98 3.64 5.72 -11.70
C ILE A 98 4.88 6.62 -11.66
N ALA A 99 4.96 7.55 -10.71
CA ALA A 99 6.12 8.41 -10.57
C ALA A 99 7.40 7.61 -10.28
N ALA A 100 7.33 6.62 -9.39
CA ALA A 100 8.45 5.73 -9.08
C ALA A 100 8.84 4.86 -10.28
N MET A 101 7.86 4.28 -10.98
CA MET A 101 8.09 3.52 -12.21
C MET A 101 8.82 4.37 -13.25
N GLU A 102 8.37 5.59 -13.52
CA GLU A 102 9.00 6.48 -14.50
C GLU A 102 10.43 6.89 -14.08
N ALA A 103 10.66 7.08 -12.79
CA ALA A 103 12.00 7.31 -12.26
C ALA A 103 12.90 6.07 -12.44
N MET A 104 12.37 4.87 -12.18
CA MET A 104 13.08 3.60 -12.38
C MET A 104 13.42 3.37 -13.85
N LYS A 105 12.51 3.69 -14.78
CA LYS A 105 12.75 3.59 -16.23
C LYS A 105 13.89 4.49 -16.72
N LYS A 106 14.05 5.66 -16.09
CA LYS A 106 15.11 6.64 -16.44
C LYS A 106 16.44 6.36 -15.76
N SER A 107 16.46 5.46 -14.78
CA SER A 107 17.67 5.12 -14.04
C SER A 107 18.37 3.91 -14.64
N SER A 108 19.65 4.06 -14.97
CA SER A 108 20.50 2.95 -15.44
C SER A 108 20.93 2.01 -14.31
N THR A 109 20.71 2.40 -13.04
CA THR A 109 21.18 1.67 -11.86
C THR A 109 20.04 1.12 -11.00
N ALA A 110 18.80 1.54 -11.23
CA ALA A 110 17.65 1.03 -10.50
C ALA A 110 17.45 -0.47 -10.76
N ARG A 111 17.27 -1.22 -9.68
CA ARG A 111 17.03 -2.67 -9.67
C ARG A 111 15.92 -2.98 -8.67
N GLY A 112 15.31 -4.15 -8.83
CA GLY A 112 14.24 -4.64 -7.95
C GLY A 112 12.86 -4.50 -8.56
N LYS A 113 11.85 -4.49 -7.69
CA LYS A 113 10.44 -4.53 -8.08
C LYS A 113 9.65 -3.46 -7.33
N LEU A 114 8.68 -2.89 -8.02
CA LEU A 114 7.68 -2.02 -7.46
C LEU A 114 6.32 -2.71 -7.57
N ILE A 115 5.63 -2.86 -6.45
CA ILE A 115 4.33 -3.51 -6.36
C ILE A 115 3.29 -2.48 -5.91
N VAL A 116 2.14 -2.44 -6.57
CA VAL A 116 0.92 -1.83 -6.00
C VAL A 116 0.02 -2.96 -5.53
N ILE A 117 -0.28 -3.00 -4.23
CA ILE A 117 -1.16 -4.00 -3.65
C ILE A 117 -2.49 -3.34 -3.33
N GLY A 118 -3.56 -3.81 -3.97
CA GLY A 118 -4.91 -3.42 -3.60
C GLY A 118 -5.35 -4.13 -2.32
N THR A 119 -5.65 -3.37 -1.28
CA THR A 119 -6.05 -3.87 0.04
C THR A 119 -7.50 -3.48 0.33
N PRO A 120 -8.48 -4.31 -0.05
CA PRO A 120 -9.90 -4.04 0.18
C PRO A 120 -10.26 -4.15 1.66
N ALA A 121 -11.50 -3.78 2.00
CA ALA A 121 -12.13 -4.05 3.29
C ALA A 121 -11.30 -3.57 4.49
N GLU A 122 -10.85 -2.32 4.45
CA GLU A 122 -10.12 -1.71 5.55
C GLU A 122 -11.06 -1.41 6.71
N GLU A 123 -12.19 -0.74 6.44
CA GLU A 123 -13.10 -0.20 7.46
C GLU A 123 -13.87 -1.30 8.19
N CYS A 124 -14.01 -2.44 7.54
CA CYS A 124 -14.71 -3.61 8.06
C CYS A 124 -13.97 -4.87 7.60
N PHE A 125 -13.82 -5.85 8.48
CA PHE A 125 -13.23 -7.19 8.22
C PHE A 125 -11.70 -7.28 8.11
N GLY A 126 -10.96 -6.19 7.94
CA GLY A 126 -9.50 -6.21 8.01
C GLY A 126 -8.86 -6.93 6.82
N GLY A 127 -9.15 -6.53 5.59
CA GLY A 127 -8.66 -7.21 4.38
C GLY A 127 -7.14 -7.34 4.29
N LYS A 128 -6.37 -6.39 4.86
CA LYS A 128 -4.90 -6.54 5.01
C LYS A 128 -4.50 -7.75 5.84
N GLU A 129 -5.24 -8.04 6.91
CA GLU A 129 -5.01 -9.25 7.71
C GLU A 129 -5.25 -10.50 6.89
N MET A 130 -6.37 -10.56 6.15
CA MET A 130 -6.66 -11.69 5.28
C MET A 130 -5.56 -11.90 4.23
N LEU A 131 -5.07 -10.82 3.62
CA LEU A 131 -3.97 -10.86 2.65
C LEU A 131 -2.66 -11.33 3.27
N VAL A 132 -2.32 -10.84 4.48
CA VAL A 132 -1.12 -11.31 5.21
C VAL A 132 -1.23 -12.80 5.54
N GLN A 133 -2.38 -13.27 6.03
CA GLN A 133 -2.61 -14.69 6.31
C GLN A 133 -2.51 -15.57 5.06
N LYS A 134 -2.93 -15.04 3.89
CA LYS A 134 -2.82 -15.71 2.58
C LYS A 134 -1.44 -15.56 1.93
N GLY A 135 -0.50 -14.88 2.58
CA GLY A 135 0.89 -14.78 2.13
C GLY A 135 1.18 -13.67 1.13
N ALA A 136 0.29 -12.69 0.96
CA ALA A 136 0.48 -11.60 0.00
C ALA A 136 1.80 -10.84 0.17
N PHE A 137 2.31 -10.75 1.40
CA PHE A 137 3.49 -9.95 1.74
C PHE A 137 4.76 -10.78 1.96
N GLN A 138 4.79 -12.06 1.58
CA GLN A 138 5.94 -12.93 1.87
C GLN A 138 7.24 -12.53 1.16
N ASP A 139 7.13 -11.89 0.00
CA ASP A 139 8.26 -11.48 -0.85
C ASP A 139 8.41 -9.94 -0.92
N ILE A 140 7.81 -9.21 0.02
CA ILE A 140 7.87 -7.74 0.10
C ILE A 140 8.90 -7.32 1.15
N ASP A 141 9.92 -6.56 0.75
CA ASP A 141 10.94 -6.04 1.67
C ASP A 141 10.46 -4.79 2.42
N VAL A 142 9.70 -3.93 1.74
CA VAL A 142 9.17 -2.68 2.30
C VAL A 142 7.74 -2.50 1.81
N ALA A 143 6.80 -2.25 2.72
CA ALA A 143 5.42 -1.88 2.42
C ALA A 143 5.09 -0.50 3.00
N MET A 144 4.51 0.37 2.18
CA MET A 144 4.12 1.73 2.58
C MET A 144 2.75 2.12 2.04
N MET A 145 2.13 3.08 2.71
CA MET A 145 0.88 3.72 2.31
C MET A 145 0.85 5.15 2.83
N VAL A 146 -0.03 5.96 2.26
CA VAL A 146 -0.37 7.28 2.80
C VAL A 146 -1.85 7.28 3.16
N HIS A 147 -2.21 8.05 4.18
CA HIS A 147 -3.59 8.22 4.60
C HIS A 147 -3.87 9.73 4.72
N PRO A 148 -4.93 10.26 4.07
CA PRO A 148 -5.31 11.66 4.23
C PRO A 148 -5.77 11.93 5.67
N MET A 149 -5.60 13.16 6.14
CA MET A 149 -6.09 13.61 7.42
C MET A 149 -6.84 14.93 7.24
N ASN A 150 -7.71 15.26 8.19
CA ASN A 150 -8.44 16.52 8.23
C ASN A 150 -7.60 17.74 8.63
N GLN A 151 -6.27 17.59 8.67
CA GLN A 151 -5.31 18.63 9.05
C GLN A 151 -4.16 18.66 8.06
N ASP A 152 -3.84 19.85 7.58
CA ASP A 152 -2.62 20.07 6.81
C ASP A 152 -1.41 19.95 7.73
N THR A 153 -0.51 19.02 7.41
CA THR A 153 0.76 18.91 8.10
C THR A 153 1.91 19.27 7.17
N LEU A 154 2.67 20.30 7.53
CA LEU A 154 3.91 20.68 6.83
C LEU A 154 5.04 19.65 7.06
N ARG A 155 4.81 18.66 7.93
CA ARG A 155 5.74 17.57 8.23
C ARG A 155 5.02 16.25 8.02
N LEU A 156 5.54 15.43 7.11
CA LEU A 156 5.04 14.06 6.93
C LEU A 156 5.22 13.29 8.24
N ASN A 157 4.11 12.92 8.88
CA ASN A 157 4.15 12.05 10.04
C ASN A 157 4.32 10.61 9.55
N LEU A 158 5.57 10.16 9.48
CA LEU A 158 5.90 8.79 9.15
C LEU A 158 5.75 7.92 10.40
N ASN A 159 4.57 7.32 10.56
CA ASN A 159 4.31 6.34 11.61
C ASN A 159 4.88 4.97 11.20
N ALA A 160 6.14 4.70 11.51
CA ALA A 160 6.75 3.37 11.36
C ALA A 160 6.63 2.58 12.68
N SER A 161 5.71 1.63 12.81
CA SER A 161 5.38 1.01 14.12
C SER A 161 6.64 0.43 14.77
N GLN A 162 7.19 1.13 15.77
CA GLN A 162 8.53 0.88 16.31
C GLN A 162 8.63 -0.43 17.12
N GLN A 163 7.52 -1.11 17.41
CA GLN A 163 7.52 -2.28 18.28
C GLN A 163 7.88 -3.63 17.63
N ALA A 164 8.28 -3.67 16.35
CA ALA A 164 8.48 -4.94 15.65
C ALA A 164 9.90 -5.21 15.10
N THR A 165 10.77 -4.22 14.96
CA THR A 165 11.98 -4.40 14.12
C THR A 165 13.31 -4.06 14.78
N ASN A 166 13.33 -3.18 15.80
CA ASN A 166 14.56 -2.54 16.30
C ASN A 166 15.49 -2.05 15.15
N CYS A 167 14.90 -1.75 13.99
CA CYS A 167 15.53 -0.93 12.97
C CYS A 167 15.27 0.51 13.37
N ALA A 168 16.33 1.23 13.73
CA ALA A 168 16.27 2.68 13.76
C ALA A 168 16.25 3.15 12.29
N VAL A 169 15.05 3.39 11.75
CA VAL A 169 14.95 4.31 10.63
C VAL A 169 15.15 5.69 11.22
N THR A 170 16.38 6.19 11.19
CA THR A 170 16.69 7.56 11.59
C THR A 170 16.14 8.49 10.51
N ILE A 171 14.89 8.92 10.69
CA ILE A 171 14.31 10.01 9.92
C ILE A 171 14.84 11.30 10.54
N THR A 172 15.74 11.97 9.84
CA THR A 172 16.45 13.16 10.34
C THR A 172 15.53 14.36 10.61
N LYS A 173 14.22 14.27 10.29
CA LYS A 173 13.19 15.23 10.72
C LYS A 173 11.81 14.60 10.98
N ASN A 174 11.50 14.58 12.29
CA ASN A 174 10.21 14.70 12.98
C ASN A 174 9.33 13.47 13.33
N ALA A 175 8.42 13.73 14.29
CA ALA A 175 8.27 12.98 15.54
C ALA A 175 6.80 12.81 16.02
N VAL A 176 6.63 11.72 16.80
CA VAL A 176 5.62 11.35 17.81
C VAL A 176 4.32 10.66 17.37
N TYR A 177 4.13 9.52 18.05
CA TYR A 177 3.19 8.41 17.92
C TYR A 177 1.86 8.61 18.65
N LYS A 178 0.76 8.14 18.05
CA LYS A 178 -0.37 7.54 18.77
C LYS A 178 -1.08 6.50 17.91
N ASP A 179 -1.52 5.43 18.55
CA ASP A 179 -1.88 4.13 17.97
C ASP A 179 -2.95 4.18 16.87
N VAL A 180 -2.63 3.67 15.68
CA VAL A 180 -3.61 3.30 14.65
C VAL A 180 -3.52 1.79 14.47
N VAL A 181 -4.51 1.09 15.04
CA VAL A 181 -4.57 -0.38 15.13
C VAL A 181 -4.78 -1.06 13.76
N HIS A 182 -4.93 -0.32 12.66
CA HIS A 182 -5.05 -0.88 11.31
C HIS A 182 -3.71 -1.28 10.63
N ASN A 183 -2.56 -0.95 11.22
CA ASN A 183 -1.22 -1.31 10.72
C ASN A 183 -0.52 -2.43 11.52
N VAL A 184 -1.13 -2.94 12.59
CA VAL A 184 -0.55 -3.98 13.47
C VAL A 184 -0.23 -5.26 12.68
N THR A 185 -0.94 -5.55 11.60
CA THR A 185 -0.73 -6.74 10.77
C THR A 185 0.64 -6.75 10.06
N LEU A 186 1.15 -5.59 9.63
CA LEU A 186 2.44 -5.49 8.95
C LEU A 186 3.62 -5.76 9.89
N SER A 187 3.43 -5.63 11.20
CA SER A 187 4.46 -6.01 12.19
C SER A 187 4.89 -7.49 12.06
N LYS A 188 3.96 -8.39 11.71
CA LYS A 188 4.24 -9.82 11.48
C LYS A 188 5.06 -10.06 10.22
N VAL A 189 4.82 -9.26 9.17
CA VAL A 189 5.58 -9.30 7.91
C VAL A 189 7.04 -8.93 8.16
N TYR A 190 7.27 -7.80 8.82
CA TYR A 190 8.63 -7.33 9.10
C TYR A 190 9.42 -8.25 10.06
N ARG A 191 8.74 -8.96 10.97
CA ARG A 191 9.32 -9.92 11.92
C ARG A 191 10.01 -11.11 11.22
N LYS A 192 9.41 -11.65 10.15
CA LYS A 192 9.96 -12.78 9.38
C LYS A 192 11.27 -12.40 8.68
N HIS A 193 11.35 -11.21 8.08
CA HIS A 193 12.57 -10.72 7.43
C HIS A 193 13.68 -10.43 8.44
N GLY A 194 13.35 -9.95 9.64
CA GLY A 194 14.32 -9.82 10.72
C GLY A 194 14.95 -11.15 11.14
N GLN A 195 14.20 -12.26 11.14
CA GLN A 195 14.73 -13.60 11.43
C GLN A 195 15.73 -14.09 10.37
N ASN A 196 15.46 -13.83 9.09
CA ASN A 196 16.39 -14.11 8.00
C ASN A 196 17.69 -13.28 8.08
N LEU A 197 17.65 -12.16 8.80
CA LEU A 197 18.81 -11.31 9.13
C LEU A 197 19.43 -11.65 10.50
N GLY A 198 19.08 -12.80 11.09
CA GLY A 198 19.63 -13.27 12.36
C GLY A 198 19.04 -12.60 13.61
N ARG A 199 17.86 -11.97 13.51
CA ARG A 199 17.19 -11.29 14.64
C ARG A 199 15.96 -12.05 15.10
N TYR A 200 15.94 -12.41 16.38
CA TYR A 200 14.83 -13.13 17.01
C TYR A 200 13.93 -12.16 17.79
N TYR A 201 12.62 -12.41 17.75
CA TYR A 201 11.62 -11.56 18.39
C TYR A 201 10.77 -12.40 19.35
N PRO A 202 10.47 -11.93 20.57
CA PRO A 202 9.54 -12.59 21.50
C PRO A 202 8.08 -12.37 21.07
N ASP A 203 7.22 -13.35 21.33
CA ASP A 203 5.80 -13.32 20.97
C ASP A 203 5.03 -12.40 21.92
N LEU A 204 4.63 -11.22 21.45
CA LEU A 204 4.02 -10.19 22.30
C LEU A 204 2.56 -10.49 22.67
N TYR A 205 1.94 -11.50 22.04
CA TYR A 205 0.58 -11.98 22.36
C TYR A 205 0.57 -13.14 23.36
N ARG A 206 1.74 -13.68 23.72
CA ARG A 206 1.90 -14.53 24.91
C ARG A 206 2.52 -13.70 26.01
N GLN A 207 1.68 -13.00 26.75
CA GLN A 207 1.94 -12.82 28.17
C GLN A 207 1.15 -13.90 28.92
N PRO A 208 1.64 -14.39 30.09
CA PRO A 208 1.01 -15.49 30.83
C PRO A 208 -0.46 -15.25 31.15
#